data_AF-K0ZZZ5-F1
#
_entry.id   AF-K0ZZZ5-F1
#
_cell.length_a   1.000
_cell.length_b   1.000
_cell.length_c   1.000
_cell.angle_alpha   90.00
_cell.angle_beta   90.00
_cell.angle_gamma   90.00
#
_symmetry.space_group_name_H-M   'P 1'
#
loop_
_entity.id
_entity.type
_entity.pdbx_description
1 polymer ?
#
loop_
_entity_poly.entity_id
_entity_poly.type
_entity_poly.pdbx_seq_one_letter_code
_entity_poly.pdbx_strand_id
1 'polypeptide(L)' 'HQDILSLTFDEANEMSLEEIQTIDAIDDPIWEELDKKREEYIQIHGERVYEDEEDE' A
#
# COMPACT_ATOMS: atom_id res chain seq x y z
N HIS A 1 -6.09 -1.78 -23.53
CA HIS A 1 -5.86 -0.65 -22.61
C HIS A 1 -6.48 0.59 -23.20
N GLN A 2 -7.39 1.23 -22.45
CA GLN A 2 -7.78 2.60 -22.76
C GLN A 2 -6.60 3.54 -22.52
N ASP A 3 -6.59 4.69 -23.19
CA ASP A 3 -5.55 5.69 -22.98
C ASP A 3 -5.78 6.37 -21.64
N ILE A 4 -4.96 6.05 -20.64
CA ILE A 4 -5.12 6.54 -19.26
C ILE A 4 -5.07 8.07 -19.17
N LEU A 5 -4.37 8.72 -20.10
CA LEU A 5 -4.28 10.18 -20.16
C LEU A 5 -5.57 10.84 -20.66
N SER A 6 -6.49 10.06 -21.24
CA SER A 6 -7.79 10.54 -21.68
C SER A 6 -8.87 10.44 -20.60
N LEU A 7 -8.58 9.81 -19.46
CA LEU A 7 -9.49 9.61 -18.34
C LEU A 7 -9.33 10.70 -17.28
N THR A 8 -10.39 10.95 -16.53
CA THR A 8 -10.28 11.68 -15.27
C THR A 8 -9.55 10.83 -14.23
N PHE A 9 -9.06 11.48 -13.17
CA PHE A 9 -8.44 10.78 -12.05
C PHE A 9 -9.35 9.70 -11.47
N ASP A 10 -10.63 10.02 -11.23
CA ASP A 10 -11.58 9.09 -10.62
C ASP A 10 -11.86 7.88 -11.51
N GLU A 11 -12.04 8.09 -12.83
CA GLU A 11 -12.26 7.00 -13.79
C GLU A 11 -11.03 6.08 -13.92
N ALA A 12 -9.83 6.66 -13.97
CA ALA A 12 -8.59 5.89 -14.02
C ALA A 12 -8.36 5.12 -12.71
N ASN A 13 -8.67 5.74 -11.57
CA ASN A 13 -8.52 5.13 -10.26
C ASN A 13 -9.50 3.96 -10.07
N GLU A 14 -10.78 4.13 -10.40
CA GLU A 14 -11.78 3.06 -10.29
C GLU A 14 -11.39 1.86 -11.17
N MET A 15 -11.01 2.11 -12.42
CA MET A 15 -10.56 1.06 -13.34
C MET A 15 -9.32 0.33 -12.82
N SER A 16 -8.34 1.07 -12.28
CA SER A 16 -7.15 0.47 -11.67
C SER A 16 -7.49 -0.40 -10.46
N LEU A 17 -8.45 0.02 -9.63
CA LEU A 17 -8.85 -0.75 -8.45
C LEU A 17 -9.58 -2.04 -8.85
N GLU A 18 -10.42 -2.00 -9.87
CA GLU A 18 -11.06 -3.20 -10.44
C GLU A 18 -10.02 -4.16 -11.01
N GLU A 19 -9.03 -3.67 -11.77
CA GLU A 19 -7.97 -4.52 -12.32
C GLU A 19 -7.14 -5.21 -11.22
N ILE A 20 -6.74 -4.49 -10.18
CA ILE A 20 -5.95 -5.04 -9.06
C ILE A 20 -6.68 -6.20 -8.38
N GLN A 21 -8.01 -6.11 -8.22
CA GLN A 21 -8.81 -7.18 -7.59
C GLN A 21 -8.78 -8.50 -8.37
N THR A 22 -8.43 -8.47 -9.66
CA THR A 22 -8.33 -9.67 -10.50
C THR A 22 -6.95 -10.31 -10.50
N ILE A 23 -5.96 -9.67 -9.87
CA ILE A 23 -4.58 -10.16 -9.81
C ILE A 23 -4.45 -11.17 -8.66
N ASP A 24 -3.89 -12.34 -8.97
CA ASP A 24 -3.58 -13.35 -7.97
C ASP A 24 -2.46 -12.87 -7.03
N ALA A 25 -2.63 -13.06 -5.73
CA ALA A 25 -1.58 -12.79 -4.75
C ALA A 25 -0.43 -13.81 -4.91
N ILE A 26 0.80 -13.30 -4.95
CA ILE A 26 2.01 -14.13 -5.05
C ILE A 26 2.70 -14.15 -3.68
N ASP A 27 2.89 -15.34 -3.12
CA ASP A 27 3.60 -15.56 -1.87
C ASP A 27 5.12 -15.66 -2.11
N ASP A 28 5.74 -14.51 -2.40
CA ASP A 28 7.19 -14.39 -2.61
C ASP A 28 7.92 -14.14 -1.27
N PRO A 29 8.96 -14.92 -0.94
CA PRO A 29 9.77 -14.71 0.28
C PRO A 29 10.30 -13.28 0.47
N ILE A 30 10.45 -12.50 -0.62
CA ILE A 30 10.89 -11.10 -0.54
C ILE A 30 9.92 -10.21 0.24
N TRP A 31 8.64 -10.56 0.31
CA TRP A 31 7.63 -9.76 1.01
C TRP A 31 7.92 -9.62 2.50
N GLU A 32 8.36 -10.70 3.17
CA GLU A 32 8.70 -10.67 4.59
C GLU A 32 9.90 -9.76 4.86
N GLU A 33 10.92 -9.79 3.99
CA GLU A 33 12.07 -8.90 4.11
C GLU A 33 11.71 -7.43 3.85
N LEU A 34 10.81 -7.17 2.89
CA LEU A 34 10.35 -5.80 2.58
C LEU A 34 9.51 -5.24 3.71
N ASP A 35 8.63 -6.04 4.31
CA ASP A 35 7.79 -5.62 5.43
C ASP A 35 8.68 -5.23 6.64
N LYS A 36 9.68 -6.07 6.96
CA LYS A 36 10.66 -5.74 8.00
C LYS A 36 11.38 -4.43 7.74
N LYS A 37 11.87 -4.20 6.51
CA LYS A 37 12.57 -2.95 6.14
C LYS A 37 11.64 -1.75 6.21
N ARG A 38 10.36 -1.92 5.86
CA ARG A 38 9.35 -0.87 5.95
C ARG A 38 9.11 -0.46 7.40
N GLU A 39 8.98 -1.43 8.31
CA GLU A 39 8.82 -1.15 9.74
C GLU A 39 10.05 -0.45 10.34
N GLU A 40 11.26 -0.92 10.02
CA GLU A 40 12.51 -0.24 10.42
C GLU A 40 12.57 1.20 9.89
N TYR A 41 12.12 1.44 8.65
CA TYR A 41 12.07 2.78 8.07
C TYR A 41 11.04 3.68 8.78
N ILE A 42 9.83 3.17 9.04
CA ILE A 42 8.78 3.92 9.74
C ILE A 42 9.22 4.24 11.16
N GLN A 43 9.92 3.34 11.84
CA GLN A 43 10.44 3.61 13.19
C GLN A 43 11.41 4.80 13.22
N ILE A 44 12.21 4.98 12.18
CA ILE A 44 13.21 6.06 12.10
C ILE A 44 12.62 7.36 11.52
N HIS A 45 11.71 7.24 10.56
CA HIS A 45 11.26 8.35 9.71
C HIS A 45 9.76 8.61 9.71
N GLY A 46 8.96 7.68 10.22
CA GLY A 46 7.51 7.80 10.30
C GLY A 46 7.08 8.85 11.31
N GLU A 47 5.86 9.33 11.14
CA GLU A 47 5.22 10.12 12.19
C GLU A 47 5.14 9.28 13.47
N ARG A 48 5.47 9.89 14.61
CA ARG A 48 5.44 9.22 15.90
C ARG A 48 4.00 8.81 16.19
N VAL A 49 3.69 7.53 16.02
CA VAL A 49 2.48 6.93 16.58
C VAL A 49 2.65 7.03 18.10
N TYR A 50 1.85 7.86 18.75
CA TYR A 50 1.64 7.70 20.17
C TYR A 50 0.93 6.35 20.28
N GLU A 51 1.61 5.34 20.83
CA GLU A 51 0.86 4.27 21.47
C GLU A 51 -0.01 5.02 22.48
N ASP A 52 -1.32 5.08 22.23
CA ASP A 52 -2.28 5.44 23.26
C ASP A 52 -2.04 4.39 24.35
N GLU A 53 -1.16 4.70 25.30
CA GLU A 53 -1.05 3.99 26.57
C GLU A 53 -2.49 3.96 27.07
N GLU A 54 -3.14 2.78 27.04
CA GLU A 54 -4.39 2.56 27.75
C GLU A 54 -4.09 2.88 29.21
N ASP A 55 -4.38 4.12 29.59
CA ASP A 55 -4.36 4.64 30.95
C ASP A 55 -5.15 3.66 31.84
N GLU A 56 -4.44 2.99 32.75
CA GLU A 56 -5.00 2.20 33.85
C GLU A 56 -5.70 3.10 34.89
#